data_AF-A0A843GN02-F1
#
_entry.id   AF-A0A843GN02-F1
#
_cell.length_a   1.000
_cell.length_b   1.000
_cell.length_c   1.000
_cell.angle_alpha   90.00
_cell.angle_beta   90.00
_cell.angle_gamma   90.00
#
_symmetry.space_group_name_H-M   'P 1'
#
loop_
_entity.id
_entity.type
_entity.pdbx_description
1 polymer ?
#
loop_
_entity_poly.entity_id
_entity_poly.type
_entity_poly.pdbx_seq_one_letter_code
_entity_poly.pdbx_strand_id
1 'polypeptide(L)' 'MAGINLKFREVEKILKANGFKRARTSGDHVIFKKGERHLSIPCPKVNGIVLQRLFKENNIKF' A
#
# COMPACT_ATOMS: atom_id res chain seq x y z
N MET A 1 17.24 4.14 10.92
CA MET A 1 15.79 3.85 10.93
C MET A 1 15.56 2.51 10.26
N ALA A 2 15.05 1.51 10.96
CA ALA A 2 14.67 0.24 10.33
C ALA A 2 13.38 0.48 9.53
N GLY A 3 13.46 0.33 8.20
CA GLY A 3 12.28 0.42 7.33
C GLY A 3 11.32 -0.75 7.59
N ILE A 4 10.03 -0.52 7.37
CA ILE A 4 8.99 -1.55 7.52
C ILE A 4 9.25 -2.68 6.51
N ASN A 5 9.46 -3.91 6.98
CA ASN A 5 9.66 -5.07 6.11
C ASN A 5 8.38 -5.90 5.96
N LEU A 6 7.39 -5.35 5.24
CA LEU A 6 6.13 -6.03 4.97
C LEU A 6 6.14 -6.65 3.57
N LYS A 7 5.63 -7.89 3.48
CA LYS A 7 5.34 -8.50 2.17
C LYS A 7 4.11 -7.84 1.57
N PHE A 8 4.01 -7.85 0.23
CA PHE A 8 2.86 -7.29 -0.50
C PHE A 8 1.51 -7.81 0.03
N ARG A 9 1.42 -9.10 0.40
CA ARG A 9 0.20 -9.70 0.94
C ARG A 9 -0.22 -9.06 2.28
N GLU A 10 0.72 -8.64 3.11
CA GLU A 10 0.43 -7.98 4.38
C GLU A 10 -0.02 -6.54 4.15
N VAL A 11 0.66 -5.83 3.25
CA VAL A 11 0.24 -4.50 2.79
C VAL A 11 -1.19 -4.53 2.26
N GLU A 12 -1.54 -5.53 1.45
CA GLU A 12 -2.89 -5.67 0.92
C GLU A 12 -3.93 -5.85 2.03
N LYS A 13 -3.64 -6.65 3.06
CA LYS A 13 -4.52 -6.84 4.23
C LYS A 13 -4.71 -5.53 5.00
N ILE A 14 -3.62 -4.81 5.28
CA ILE A 14 -3.65 -3.52 5.96
C ILE A 14 -4.49 -2.51 5.18
N LEU A 15 -4.26 -2.40 3.88
CA LEU A 15 -5.02 -1.49 3.00
C LEU A 15 -6.51 -1.83 3.00
N LYS A 16 -6.86 -3.12 2.87
CA LYS A 16 -8.25 -3.60 2.96
C LYS A 16 -8.90 -3.25 4.30
N ALA A 17 -8.21 -3.47 5.42
CA ALA A 17 -8.69 -3.12 6.76
C ALA A 17 -8.90 -1.59 6.91
N ASN A 18 -8.10 -0.78 6.22
CA ASN A 18 -8.25 0.68 6.18
C ASN A 18 -9.29 1.17 5.16
N GLY A 19 -10.04 0.27 4.52
CA GLY A 19 -11.12 0.59 3.59
C GLY A 19 -10.69 0.81 2.13
N PHE A 20 -9.44 0.49 1.79
CA PHE A 20 -8.99 0.50 0.41
C PHE A 20 -9.35 -0.81 -0.29
N LYS A 21 -9.86 -0.71 -1.53
CA LYS A 21 -10.17 -1.86 -2.38
C LYS A 21 -9.21 -1.90 -3.56
N ARG A 22 -8.79 -3.11 -3.95
CA ARG A 22 -7.99 -3.31 -5.16
C ARG A 22 -8.83 -2.94 -6.37
N ALA A 23 -8.30 -2.09 -7.24
CA ALA A 23 -9.03 -1.62 -8.42
C ALA A 23 -8.44 -2.15 -9.73
N ARG A 24 -7.13 -2.04 -9.92
CA ARG A 24 -6.45 -2.58 -11.10
C ARG A 24 -4.97 -2.84 -10.83
N THR A 25 -4.34 -3.57 -11.74
CA THR A 25 -2.89 -3.74 -11.79
C THR A 25 -2.38 -3.11 -13.09
N SER A 26 -1.24 -2.44 -13.04
CA SER A 26 -0.62 -1.76 -14.17
C SER A 26 0.89 -1.92 -14.09
N GLY A 27 1.47 -2.74 -14.97
CA GLY A 27 2.86 -3.17 -14.85
C GLY A 27 3.13 -3.78 -13.46
N ASP A 28 4.22 -3.34 -12.83
CA ASP A 28 4.65 -3.79 -11.51
C ASP A 28 3.94 -3.07 -10.35
N HIS A 29 2.78 -2.47 -10.60
CA HIS A 29 2.03 -1.73 -9.58
C HIS A 29 0.60 -2.23 -9.44
N VAL A 30 0.15 -2.33 -8.19
CA VAL A 30 -1.25 -2.58 -7.84
C VAL A 30 -1.87 -1.30 -7.30
N ILE A 31 -2.98 -0.91 -7.90
CA ILE A 31 -3.71 0.31 -7.55
C ILE A 31 -4.88 -0.04 -6.63
N PHE A 32 -4.93 0.65 -5.49
CA PHE A 32 -5.97 0.58 -4.48
C PHE A 32 -6.77 1.88 -4.44
N LYS A 33 -8.07 1.80 -4.17
CA LYS A 33 -9.01 2.92 -4.15
C LYS A 33 -9.80 2.98 -2.85
N LYS A 34 -10.00 4.20 -2.33
CA LYS A 34 -10.93 4.50 -1.24
C LYS A 34 -11.60 5.85 -1.54
N GLY A 35 -12.80 5.82 -2.10
CA GLY A 35 -13.45 7.01 -2.65
C GLY A 35 -12.58 7.64 -3.75
N GLU A 36 -12.25 8.92 -3.59
CA GLU A 36 -11.38 9.67 -4.51
C GLU A 36 -9.88 9.44 -4.25
N ARG A 37 -9.51 8.73 -3.17
CA ARG A 37 -8.10 8.44 -2.87
C ARG A 37 -7.62 7.21 -3.63
N HIS A 38 -6.43 7.33 -4.21
CA HIS A 38 -5.76 6.28 -4.96
C HIS A 38 -4.37 6.01 -4.39
N LEU A 39 -4.02 4.73 -4.22
CA LEU A 39 -2.69 4.31 -3.80
C LEU A 39 -2.10 3.33 -4.82
N SER A 40 -0.88 3.61 -5.27
CA SER A 40 -0.14 2.72 -6.15
C SER A 40 0.96 2.03 -5.34
N ILE A 41 0.86 0.71 -5.20
CA ILE A 41 1.82 -0.09 -4.42
C ILE A 41 2.65 -0.93 -5.40
N PRO A 42 3.99 -0.85 -5.36
CA PRO A 42 4.84 -1.71 -6.16
C PRO A 42 4.71 -3.18 -5.74
N CYS A 43 4.66 -4.08 -6.72
CA CYS A 43 4.51 -5.52 -6.60
C CYS A 43 5.40 -6.19 -7.66
N PRO A 44 6.27 -7.16 -7.31
CA PRO A 44 6.29 -7.90 -6.05
C PRO A 44 7.15 -7.28 -4.94
N LYS A 45 8.08 -6.38 -5.28
CA LYS A 45 9.04 -5.81 -4.34
C LYS A 45 8.49 -4.54 -3.70
N VAL A 46 8.24 -4.63 -2.41
CA VAL A 46 7.74 -3.53 -1.60
C VAL A 46 8.91 -2.89 -0.86
N ASN A 47 9.12 -1.58 -1.05
CA ASN A 47 10.15 -0.84 -0.33
C ASN A 47 9.57 -0.29 0.99
N GLY A 48 10.15 -0.70 2.12
CA GLY A 48 9.68 -0.34 3.45
C GLY A 48 9.67 1.15 3.76
N ILE A 49 10.63 1.92 3.24
CA ILE A 49 10.71 3.37 3.45
C ILE A 49 9.60 4.07 2.67
N VAL A 50 9.37 3.62 1.42
CA VAL A 50 8.29 4.14 0.57
C VAL A 50 6.93 3.83 1.20
N LEU A 51 6.73 2.60 1.69
CA LEU A 51 5.52 2.24 2.43
C LEU A 51 5.31 3.11 3.65
N GLN A 52 6.34 3.31 4.47
CA GLN A 52 6.22 4.07 5.70
C GLN A 52 5.78 5.51 5.41
N ARG A 53 6.38 6.14 4.39
CA ARG A 53 5.98 7.46 3.91
C ARG A 53 4.53 7.46 3.42
N LEU A 54 4.18 6.50 2.58
CA LEU A 54 2.85 6.39 1.97
C LEU A 54 1.75 6.15 3.02
N PHE A 55 2.02 5.32 4.01
CA PHE A 55 1.10 5.07 5.12
C PHE A 55 0.92 6.30 6.00
N LYS A 56 1.99 7.03 6.28
CA LYS A 56 1.94 8.30 7.02
C LYS A 56 1.12 9.36 6.27
N GLU A 57 1.41 9.57 4.99
CA GLU A 57 0.71 10.56 4.14
C GLU A 57 -0.79 10.24 3.97
N ASN A 58 -1.17 8.96 4.06
CA ASN A 58 -2.55 8.52 3.85
C ASN A 58 -3.29 8.13 5.13
N ASN A 59 -2.70 8.38 6.31
CA ASN A 59 -3.25 8.02 7.63
C ASN A 59 -3.66 6.54 7.73
N ILE A 60 -2.82 5.65 7.20
CA ILE A 60 -3.03 4.20 7.26
C ILE A 60 -2.51 3.67 8.58
N LYS A 61 -3.35 2.95 9.31
CA LYS A 61 -2.97 2.28 10.57
C LYS A 61 -2.56 0.83 10.28
N PHE A 62 -1.41 0.42 10.80
CA PHE A 62 -0.82 -0.91 10.61
C PHE A 62 -0.11 -1.39 11.87
#